data_AF-A0A9W6RJ78-F1
#
_entry.id   AF-A0A9W6RJ78-F1
#
_cell.length_a   1.000
_cell.length_b   1.000
_cell.length_c   1.000
_cell.angle_alpha   90.00
_cell.angle_beta   90.00
_cell.angle_gamma   90.00
#
_symmetry.space_group_name_H-M   'P 1'
#
loop_
_entity.id
_entity.type
_entity.pdbx_description
1 polymer ?
#
loop_
_entity_poly.entity_id
_entity_poly.type
_entity_poly.pdbx_seq_one_letter_code
_entity_poly.pdbx_strand_id
1 'polypeptide(L)'
;MSPSPSPGRDFLRSRPVPPAPSAEFDQWLDACRALGPESAPALLDALEHGDEGEQYGAVVCLRQFGYEAWAEGYGEELRYTVRFPDGEEKLIEPDQR
;
A
#
# COMPACT_ATOMS: atom_id res chain seq x y z
N MET A 1 -18.98 -15.78 -0.75
CA MET A 1 -17.66 -16.23 -0.25
C MET A 1 -17.04 -15.02 0.42
N SER A 2 -16.78 -15.07 1.72
CA SER A 2 -16.03 -13.99 2.38
C SER A 2 -14.60 -14.01 1.84
N PRO A 3 -14.03 -12.87 1.42
CA PRO A 3 -12.61 -12.85 1.04
C PRO A 3 -11.79 -13.30 2.26
N SER A 4 -10.86 -14.22 2.04
CA SER A 4 -9.89 -14.60 3.07
C SER A 4 -9.17 -13.34 3.58
N PRO A 5 -8.86 -13.25 4.88
CA PRO A 5 -8.05 -12.15 5.39
C PRO A 5 -6.71 -12.15 4.67
N SER A 6 -6.45 -11.10 3.90
CA SER A 6 -5.16 -10.90 3.22
C SER A 6 -4.19 -10.25 4.19
N PRO A 7 -3.03 -10.87 4.51
CA PRO A 7 -2.09 -10.36 5.52
C PRO A 7 -1.71 -8.89 5.33
N GLY A 8 -1.55 -8.44 4.08
CA GLY A 8 -1.30 -7.04 3.75
C GLY A 8 -2.43 -6.09 4.18
N ARG A 9 -3.69 -6.42 3.91
CA ARG A 9 -4.83 -5.57 4.32
C ARG A 9 -4.99 -5.52 5.84
N ASP A 10 -4.86 -6.66 6.52
CA ASP A 10 -4.98 -6.73 7.98
C ASP A 10 -3.86 -5.94 8.67
N PHE A 11 -2.64 -5.98 8.11
CA PHE A 11 -1.53 -5.17 8.59
C PHE A 11 -1.84 -3.67 8.52
N LEU A 12 -2.30 -3.17 7.36
CA LEU A 12 -2.60 -1.75 7.18
C LEU A 12 -3.70 -1.27 8.15
N ARG A 13 -4.75 -2.08 8.35
CA ARG A 13 -5.86 -1.77 9.28
C ARG A 13 -5.45 -1.72 10.74
N SER A 14 -4.59 -2.64 11.14
CA SER A 14 -4.19 -2.78 12.54
C SER A 14 -3.01 -1.88 12.91
N ARG A 15 -2.28 -1.35 11.93
CA ARG A 15 -1.03 -0.62 12.11
C ARG A 15 -0.96 0.59 11.16
N PRO A 16 -1.55 1.75 11.53
CA PRO A 16 -1.38 2.98 10.76
C PRO A 16 0.10 3.36 10.67
N VAL A 17 0.47 4.05 9.59
CA VAL A 17 1.85 4.48 9.37
C VAL A 17 2.27 5.47 10.46
N PRO A 18 3.33 5.19 11.26
CA PRO A 18 3.80 6.13 12.27
C PRO A 18 4.43 7.38 11.63
N PRO A 19 4.50 8.51 12.36
CA PRO A 19 5.22 9.69 11.88
C PRO A 19 6.68 9.37 11.55
N ALA A 20 7.13 9.80 10.37
CA ALA A 20 8.53 9.67 9.96
C ALA A 20 9.28 11.01 10.15
N PRO A 21 10.57 10.99 10.56
CA PRO A 21 11.33 9.82 11.02
C PRO A 21 11.07 9.49 12.51
N SER A 22 10.91 8.20 12.85
CA SER A 22 10.78 7.70 14.24
C SER A 22 11.21 6.24 14.36
N ALA A 23 11.54 5.78 15.57
CA ALA A 23 11.87 4.38 15.83
C ALA A 23 10.65 3.46 15.59
N GLU A 24 9.44 3.96 15.81
CA GLU A 24 8.19 3.29 15.49
C GLU A 24 8.02 3.12 13.98
N PHE A 25 8.37 4.15 13.19
CA PHE A 25 8.35 4.07 11.73
C PHE A 25 9.34 3.03 11.21
N ASP A 26 10.56 2.96 11.76
CA ASP A 26 11.53 1.94 11.39
C ASP A 26 11.02 0.52 11.68
N GLN A 27 10.44 0.30 12.86
CA GLN A 27 9.81 -0.99 13.22
C GLN A 27 8.61 -1.32 12.33
N TRP A 28 7.84 -0.31 11.93
CA TRP A 28 6.73 -0.48 11.00
C TRP A 28 7.22 -0.90 9.61
N LEU A 29 8.33 -0.31 9.12
CA LEU A 29 8.97 -0.72 7.87
C LEU A 29 9.51 -2.15 7.93
N ASP A 30 10.12 -2.56 9.05
CA ASP A 30 10.56 -3.94 9.26
C ASP A 30 9.38 -4.92 9.21
N ALA A 31 8.29 -4.60 9.89
CA ALA A 31 7.08 -5.42 9.87
C ALA A 31 6.46 -5.50 8.46
N CYS A 32 6.46 -4.38 7.74
CA CYS A 32 6.03 -4.33 6.36
C CYS A 32 6.90 -5.25 5.46
N ARG A 33 8.24 -5.16 5.55
CA ARG A 33 9.16 -6.06 4.83
C ARG A 33 8.89 -7.54 5.14
N ALA A 34 8.52 -7.86 6.37
CA ALA A 34 8.22 -9.23 6.79
C ALA A 34 6.91 -9.80 6.21
N LEU A 35 6.02 -8.98 5.64
CA LEU A 35 4.82 -9.45 4.93
C LEU A 35 5.14 -10.17 3.61
N GLY A 36 6.32 -9.88 3.03
CA GLY A 36 6.79 -10.46 1.78
C GLY A 36 6.05 -9.98 0.51
N PRO A 37 6.66 -10.17 -0.67
CA PRO A 37 6.10 -9.76 -1.96
C PRO A 37 4.78 -10.47 -2.30
N GLU A 38 4.48 -11.63 -1.70
CA GLU A 38 3.19 -12.33 -1.82
C GLU A 38 2.00 -11.49 -1.34
N SER A 39 2.25 -10.47 -0.51
CA SER A 39 1.23 -9.53 -0.04
C SER A 39 0.92 -8.42 -1.04
N ALA A 40 1.71 -8.27 -2.12
CA ALA A 40 1.54 -7.19 -3.09
C ALA A 40 0.12 -7.10 -3.70
N PRO A 41 -0.56 -8.21 -4.08
CA PRO A 41 -1.94 -8.13 -4.59
C PRO A 41 -2.91 -7.46 -3.60
N ALA A 42 -2.75 -7.72 -2.30
CA ALA A 42 -3.60 -7.12 -1.27
C ALA A 42 -3.28 -5.64 -1.04
N LEU A 43 -2.02 -5.23 -1.25
CA LEU A 43 -1.63 -3.82 -1.19
C LEU A 43 -2.15 -3.03 -2.40
N LEU A 44 -2.11 -3.62 -3.60
CA LEU A 44 -2.69 -3.02 -4.80
C LEU A 44 -4.21 -2.83 -4.64
N ASP A 45 -4.88 -3.83 -4.08
CA ASP A 45 -6.30 -3.79 -3.73
C ASP A 45 -6.61 -2.74 -2.64
N ALA A 46 -5.67 -2.48 -1.72
CA ALA A 46 -5.79 -1.39 -0.75
C ALA A 46 -5.59 0.01 -1.38
N LEU A 47 -4.81 0.14 -2.47
CA LEU A 47 -4.74 1.41 -3.22
C LEU A 47 -6.08 1.76 -3.88
N GLU A 48 -6.84 0.75 -4.32
CA GLU A 48 -8.11 0.94 -5.01
C GLU A 48 -9.28 1.10 -4.02
N HIS A 49 -9.31 0.32 -2.94
CA HIS A 49 -10.50 0.24 -2.07
C HIS A 49 -10.20 0.48 -0.59
N GLY A 50 -9.00 0.95 -0.27
CA GLY A 50 -8.64 1.31 1.10
C GLY A 50 -8.99 2.75 1.45
N ASP A 51 -8.97 3.08 2.74
CA ASP A 51 -9.00 4.49 3.18
C ASP A 51 -7.66 5.19 2.93
N GLU A 52 -7.59 6.51 3.11
CA GLU A 52 -6.38 7.31 2.87
C GLU A 52 -5.14 6.77 3.63
N GLY A 53 -5.34 6.25 4.85
CA GLY A 53 -4.27 5.68 5.66
C GLY A 53 -3.79 4.33 5.14
N GLU A 54 -4.73 3.45 4.77
CA GLU A 54 -4.45 2.17 4.12
C GLU A 54 -3.74 2.38 2.78
N GLN A 55 -4.22 3.32 1.95
CA GLN A 55 -3.62 3.66 0.66
C GLN A 55 -2.18 4.17 0.82
N TYR A 56 -1.96 5.11 1.75
CA TYR A 56 -0.61 5.61 2.03
C TYR A 56 0.33 4.49 2.50
N GLY A 57 -0.12 3.66 3.44
CA GLY A 57 0.67 2.53 3.91
C GLY A 57 0.97 1.52 2.80
N ALA A 58 0.01 1.27 1.91
CA ALA A 58 0.19 0.40 0.75
C ALA A 58 1.29 0.92 -0.18
N VAL A 59 1.31 2.23 -0.49
CA VAL A 59 2.40 2.84 -1.29
C VAL A 59 3.76 2.61 -0.64
N VAL A 60 3.88 2.86 0.67
CA VAL A 60 5.16 2.68 1.38
C VAL A 60 5.58 1.22 1.35
N CYS A 61 4.65 0.28 1.55
CA CYS A 61 4.94 -1.14 1.55
C CYS A 61 5.32 -1.70 0.17
N LEU A 62 4.61 -1.31 -0.88
CA LEU A 62 4.96 -1.69 -2.25
C LEU A 62 6.40 -1.28 -2.59
N ARG A 63 6.83 -0.08 -2.15
CA ARG A 63 8.23 0.35 -2.29
C ARG A 63 9.23 -0.53 -1.55
N GLN A 64 8.86 -1.09 -0.39
CA GLN A 64 9.72 -2.06 0.32
C GLN A 64 9.87 -3.38 -0.44
N PHE A 65 8.93 -3.70 -1.33
CA PHE A 65 8.94 -4.92 -2.14
C PHE A 65 9.59 -4.73 -3.52
N GLY A 66 10.16 -3.55 -3.78
CA GLY A 66 10.84 -3.24 -5.04
C GLY A 66 9.92 -2.68 -6.14
N TYR A 67 8.68 -2.33 -5.82
CA TYR A 67 7.81 -1.59 -6.75
C TYR A 67 8.14 -0.10 -6.68
N GLU A 68 7.92 0.62 -7.78
CA GLU A 68 7.83 2.08 -7.74
C GLU A 68 6.35 2.44 -7.65
N ALA A 69 5.90 2.96 -6.51
CA ALA A 69 4.51 3.37 -6.33
C ALA A 69 4.44 4.84 -5.95
N TRP A 70 3.56 5.64 -6.56
CA TRP A 70 3.34 7.04 -6.19
C TRP A 70 1.92 7.49 -6.49
N ALA A 71 1.49 8.55 -5.81
CA ALA A 71 0.21 9.21 -6.04
C ALA A 71 0.41 10.47 -6.88
N GLU A 72 -0.57 10.79 -7.72
CA GLU A 72 -0.70 12.03 -8.46
C GLU A 72 -2.10 12.60 -8.24
N GLY A 73 -2.22 13.93 -8.19
CA GLY A 73 -3.50 14.59 -7.94
C GLY A 73 -3.94 14.54 -6.49
N TYR A 74 -5.17 15.01 -6.25
CA TYR A 74 -5.82 15.09 -4.93
C TYR A 74 -7.34 14.96 -5.10
N GLY A 75 -8.04 14.47 -4.07
CA GLY A 75 -9.50 14.32 -4.11
C GLY A 75 -9.96 13.42 -5.26
N GLU A 76 -10.88 13.92 -6.08
CA GLU A 76 -11.43 13.19 -7.24
C GLU A 76 -10.42 12.93 -8.36
N GLU A 77 -9.31 13.68 -8.40
CA GLU A 77 -8.23 13.50 -9.39
C GLU A 77 -7.11 12.57 -8.90
N LEU A 78 -7.22 12.09 -7.65
CA LEU A 78 -6.21 11.21 -7.06
C LEU A 78 -6.11 9.92 -7.87
N ARG A 79 -4.89 9.57 -8.26
CA ARG A 79 -4.57 8.31 -8.92
C ARG A 79 -3.23 7.79 -8.45
N TYR A 80 -3.09 6.47 -8.39
CA TYR A 80 -1.84 5.80 -8.07
C TYR A 80 -1.24 5.19 -9.31
N THR A 81 0.05 5.42 -9.52
CA THR A 81 0.83 4.69 -10.52
C THR A 81 1.75 3.73 -9.80
N VAL A 82 1.74 2.47 -10.23
CA VAL A 82 2.61 1.42 -9.70
C VAL A 82 3.38 0.77 -10.84
N ARG A 83 4.70 0.88 -10.81
CA ARG A 83 5.62 0.13 -11.66
C ARG A 83 6.09 -1.13 -10.94
N PHE A 84 5.91 -2.26 -11.60
CA PHE A 84 6.30 -3.58 -11.16
C PHE A 84 7.81 -3.78 -11.37
N PRO A 85 8.43 -4.70 -10.62
CA PRO A 85 9.86 -4.99 -10.77
C PRO A 85 10.29 -5.46 -12.18
N ASP A 86 9.36 -5.97 -12.98
CA ASP A 86 9.58 -6.36 -14.37
C ASP A 86 9.39 -5.22 -15.38
N GLY A 87 9.02 -4.03 -14.91
CA GLY A 87 8.82 -2.83 -15.70
C GLY A 87 7.38 -2.60 -16.18
N GLU A 88 6.43 -3.50 -15.90
CA GLU A 88 5.01 -3.23 -16.16
C GLU A 88 4.53 -2.05 -15.31
N GLU A 89 3.62 -1.23 -15.84
CA GLU A 89 3.04 -0.10 -15.12
C GLU A 89 1.52 -0.24 -15.06
N LYS A 90 0.95 -0.05 -13.85
CA LYS A 90 -0.49 -0.05 -13.59
C LYS A 90 -0.92 1.27 -12.99
N LEU A 91 -1.96 1.86 -13.58
CA LEU A 91 -2.71 2.97 -13.02
C LEU A 91 -3.88 2.43 -12.17
N ILE A 92 -4.08 2.98 -10.98
CA ILE A 92 -5.15 2.62 -10.05
C ILE A 92 -5.88 3.90 -9.65
N GLU A 93 -7.19 3.93 -9.89
CA GLU A 93 -8.08 5.00 -9.46
C GLU A 93 -8.79 4.53 -8.17
N PRO A 94 -8.62 5.23 -7.04
CA PRO A 94 -9.26 4.85 -5.80
C PRO A 94 -10.78 5.05 -5.87
N ASP A 95 -11.51 4.12 -5.26
CA ASP A 95 -12.96 4.21 -5.04
C ASP A 95 -13.26 5.46 -4.20
N GLN A 96 -13.80 6.50 -4.84
CA GLN A 96 -14.32 7.69 -4.17
C GLN A 96 -15.66 7.32 -3.51
N ARG A 97 -15.63 6.74 -2.30
CA ARG A 97 -16.84 6.38 -1.53
C ARG A 97 -17.09 7.29 -0.34
#